data_AF-A0A261A5B9-F1
#
_entry.id   AF-A0A261A5B9-F1
#
_cell.length_a   1.000
_cell.length_b   1.000
_cell.length_c   1.000
_cell.angle_alpha   90.00
_cell.angle_beta   90.00
_cell.angle_gamma   90.00
#
_symmetry.space_group_name_H-M   'P 1'
#
loop_
_entity.id
_entity.type
_entity.pdbx_description
1 polymer ?
#
loop_
_entity_poly.entity_id
_entity_poly.type
_entity_poly.pdbx_seq_one_letter_code
_entity_poly.pdbx_strand_id
1 'polypeptide(L)'
;MPEGYQLTEWEYALKFWNINGSSSHSFSTCYDVTKAFVESSEIMHLRELKGAPVYLFSYFFDRALNSGLVKGNEGGQIELRQFKEAAETACRRGKSEIEDDGSHWMPWQCLDLTYIYSLLRDGYQFEDDQPIVLAKKIKGMEVSWGQGLAFATANEFQLTEGAIKSVLNSTADQNSTVVDQIFDLVYSGTNQVLSYFNIISV
;
A
#
# COMPACT_ATOMS: atom_id res chain seq x y z
N MET A 1 7.35 17.45 16.16
CA MET A 1 6.20 18.16 16.78
C MET A 1 6.67 19.52 17.26
N PRO A 2 5.80 20.54 17.27
CA PRO A 2 6.16 21.90 17.68
C PRO A 2 6.60 21.96 19.14
N GLU A 3 7.48 22.91 19.45
CA GLU A 3 8.02 23.11 20.79
C GLU A 3 6.91 23.21 21.86
N GLY A 4 7.13 22.54 23.00
CA GLY A 4 6.19 22.53 24.11
C GLY A 4 4.96 21.63 23.95
N TYR A 5 4.77 20.99 22.78
CA TYR A 5 3.80 19.90 22.62
C TYR A 5 4.37 18.58 23.16
N GLN A 6 3.55 17.77 23.82
CA GLN A 6 3.97 16.50 24.42
C GLN A 6 2.88 15.44 24.22
N LEU A 7 3.30 14.23 23.86
CA LEU A 7 2.48 13.02 23.96
C LEU A 7 3.15 12.07 24.94
N THR A 8 2.43 11.73 25.99
CA THR A 8 2.90 10.79 27.02
C THR A 8 2.18 9.46 26.88
N GLU A 9 2.88 8.37 27.19
CA GLU A 9 2.31 7.02 27.18
C GLU A 9 1.69 6.62 25.82
N TRP A 10 2.26 7.12 24.72
CA TRP A 10 1.79 6.75 23.38
C TRP A 10 2.17 5.30 23.08
N GLU A 11 1.17 4.44 22.90
CA GLU A 11 1.38 3.02 22.60
C GLU A 11 1.53 2.79 21.10
N TYR A 12 2.60 2.11 20.72
CA TYR A 12 2.78 1.58 19.37
C TYR A 12 3.58 0.28 19.42
N ALA A 13 3.02 -0.78 18.83
CA ALA A 13 3.63 -2.11 18.77
C ALA A 13 4.01 -2.66 20.16
N LEU A 14 3.10 -2.55 21.13
CA LEU A 14 3.24 -2.97 22.53
C LEU A 14 4.37 -2.24 23.28
N LYS A 15 4.78 -1.07 22.78
CA LYS A 15 5.78 -0.21 23.41
C LYS A 15 5.19 1.17 23.66
N PHE A 16 5.50 1.72 24.83
CA PHE A 16 5.08 3.05 25.22
C PHE A 16 6.18 4.06 24.94
N TRP A 17 5.80 5.18 24.35
CA TRP A 17 6.68 6.26 23.92
C TRP A 17 6.26 7.57 24.56
N ASN A 18 7.25 8.34 25.01
CA ASN A 18 7.07 9.73 25.40
C ASN A 18 7.70 10.60 24.33
N ILE A 19 6.89 11.41 23.67
CA ILE A 19 7.27 12.20 22.50
C ILE A 19 7.20 13.67 22.87
N ASN A 20 8.34 14.34 22.76
CA ASN A 20 8.46 15.76 23.06
C ASN A 20 8.65 16.56 21.78
N GLY A 21 7.97 17.70 21.71
CA GLY A 21 8.21 18.72 20.71
C GLY A 21 9.60 19.32 20.81
N SER A 22 10.09 19.86 19.70
CA SER A 22 11.43 20.45 19.59
C SER A 22 11.35 21.88 19.08
N SER A 23 12.26 22.75 19.54
CA SER A 23 12.46 24.10 18.99
C SER A 23 12.98 24.08 17.55
N SER A 24 13.60 22.97 17.12
CA SER A 24 14.02 22.74 15.74
C SER A 24 12.90 22.24 14.82
N HIS A 25 11.64 22.25 15.29
CA HIS A 25 10.49 21.81 14.50
C HIS A 25 10.33 22.66 13.23
N SER A 26 10.54 22.01 12.09
CA SER A 26 10.32 22.58 10.78
C SER A 26 10.12 21.45 9.77
N PHE A 27 9.63 21.78 8.58
CA PHE A 27 9.57 20.83 7.47
C PHE A 27 10.97 20.30 7.11
N SER A 28 12.00 21.17 7.02
CA SER A 28 13.34 20.74 6.61
C SER A 28 13.95 19.75 7.59
N THR A 29 13.89 20.03 8.90
CA THR A 29 14.40 19.11 9.93
C THR A 29 13.66 17.78 9.89
N CYS A 30 12.34 17.80 9.69
CA CYS A 30 11.54 16.59 9.58
C CYS A 30 11.92 15.79 8.32
N TYR A 31 12.08 16.47 7.20
CA TYR A 31 12.42 15.87 5.91
C TYR A 31 13.81 15.24 5.93
N ASP A 32 14.80 15.88 6.54
CA ASP A 32 16.16 15.32 6.67
C ASP A 32 16.14 14.00 7.47
N VAL A 33 15.36 13.94 8.55
CA VAL A 33 15.23 12.73 9.37
C VAL A 33 14.47 11.63 8.63
N THR A 34 13.33 11.96 7.99
CA THR A 34 12.57 10.95 7.24
C THR A 34 13.34 10.44 6.03
N LYS A 35 14.06 11.32 5.34
CA LYS A 35 14.90 10.96 4.20
C LYS A 35 16.02 10.01 4.60
N ALA A 36 16.75 10.32 5.68
CA ALA A 36 17.79 9.43 6.19
C ALA A 36 17.23 8.03 6.51
N PHE A 37 16.03 7.97 7.12
CA PHE A 37 15.35 6.71 7.37
C PHE A 37 14.98 5.96 6.07
N VAL A 38 14.36 6.65 5.10
CA VAL A 38 13.97 6.07 3.81
C VAL A 38 15.18 5.55 3.04
N GLU A 39 16.27 6.32 2.96
CA GLU A 39 17.51 5.93 2.30
C GLU A 39 18.16 4.70 2.96
N SER A 40 18.07 4.59 4.29
CA SER A 40 18.57 3.43 5.03
C SER A 40 17.67 2.18 4.94
N SER A 41 16.43 2.34 4.44
CA SER A 41 15.43 1.27 4.42
C SER A 41 15.47 0.39 3.17
N GLU A 42 16.45 0.59 2.28
CA GLU A 42 16.66 -0.20 1.06
C GLU A 42 15.39 -0.29 0.17
N ILE A 43 14.63 0.81 0.09
CA ILE A 43 13.40 0.87 -0.70
C ILE A 43 13.72 0.69 -2.19
N MET A 44 12.99 -0.22 -2.86
CA MET A 44 13.11 -0.46 -4.29
C MET A 44 12.78 0.81 -5.10
N HIS A 45 13.62 1.14 -6.08
CA HIS A 45 13.34 2.25 -6.99
C HIS A 45 12.40 1.84 -8.12
N LEU A 46 11.37 2.64 -8.40
CA LEU A 46 10.32 2.34 -9.38
C LEU A 46 10.48 3.21 -10.65
N ARG A 47 11.64 3.11 -11.31
CA ARG A 47 12.02 4.01 -12.41
C ARG A 47 11.12 3.88 -13.63
N GLU A 48 10.56 2.70 -13.84
CA GLU A 48 9.66 2.37 -14.95
C GLU A 48 8.30 3.06 -14.83
N LEU A 49 7.93 3.49 -13.62
CA LEU A 49 6.66 4.17 -13.35
C LEU A 49 6.77 5.70 -13.43
N LYS A 50 7.96 6.25 -13.72
CA LYS A 50 8.17 7.70 -13.83
C LYS A 50 7.25 8.30 -14.89
N GLY A 51 6.47 9.31 -14.49
CA GLY A 51 5.50 10.00 -15.35
C GLY A 51 4.19 9.23 -15.62
N ALA A 52 4.11 7.95 -15.26
CA ALA A 52 2.87 7.18 -15.35
C ALA A 52 2.01 7.38 -14.09
N PRO A 53 0.67 7.51 -14.18
CA PRO A 53 -0.17 7.67 -12.99
C PRO A 53 -0.02 6.52 -11.99
N VAL A 54 0.36 6.85 -10.75
CA VAL A 54 0.47 5.89 -9.64
C VAL A 54 -0.73 6.02 -8.72
N TYR A 55 -1.42 4.90 -8.48
CA TYR A 55 -2.58 4.87 -7.60
C TYR A 55 -2.16 4.60 -6.15
N LEU A 56 -2.58 5.48 -5.25
CA LEU A 56 -2.33 5.37 -3.81
C LEU A 56 -3.66 5.22 -3.06
N PHE A 57 -3.69 4.25 -2.14
CA PHE A 57 -4.87 3.83 -1.41
C PHE A 57 -4.63 3.88 0.11
N SER A 58 -5.67 3.56 0.88
CA SER A 58 -5.60 3.34 2.32
C SER A 58 -4.96 4.53 3.05
N TYR A 59 -3.85 4.34 3.75
CA TYR A 59 -3.23 5.37 4.59
C TYR A 59 -2.85 6.64 3.81
N PHE A 60 -2.35 6.50 2.56
CA PHE A 60 -2.06 7.66 1.71
C PHE A 60 -3.31 8.50 1.44
N PHE A 61 -4.44 7.83 1.18
CA PHE A 61 -5.72 8.48 0.96
C PHE A 61 -6.20 9.22 2.22
N ASP A 62 -6.12 8.58 3.38
CA ASP A 62 -6.58 9.18 4.64
C ASP A 62 -5.76 10.43 4.99
N ARG A 63 -4.43 10.39 4.83
CA ARG A 63 -3.56 11.56 5.05
C ARG A 63 -3.80 12.67 4.03
N ALA A 64 -4.08 12.32 2.77
CA ALA A 64 -4.45 13.31 1.76
C ALA A 64 -5.82 13.96 2.05
N LEU A 65 -6.79 13.18 2.54
CA LEU A 65 -8.09 13.70 2.97
C LEU A 65 -7.94 14.63 4.17
N ASN A 66 -7.18 14.22 5.19
CA ASN A 66 -6.93 15.02 6.38
C ASN A 66 -6.20 16.34 6.07
N SER A 67 -5.40 16.39 5.00
CA SER A 67 -4.68 17.59 4.57
C SER A 67 -5.45 18.43 3.55
N GLY A 68 -6.63 17.98 3.12
CA GLY A 68 -7.46 18.67 2.14
C GLY A 68 -6.96 18.56 0.70
N LEU A 69 -5.97 17.70 0.41
CA LEU A 69 -5.49 17.40 -0.94
C LEU A 69 -6.57 16.74 -1.79
N VAL A 70 -7.45 15.96 -1.15
CA VAL A 70 -8.65 15.39 -1.77
C VAL A 70 -9.88 15.68 -0.92
N LYS A 71 -11.05 15.62 -1.55
CA LYS A 71 -12.34 15.86 -0.88
C LYS A 71 -13.28 14.70 -1.14
N GLY A 72 -14.05 14.34 -0.12
CA GLY A 72 -15.04 13.27 -0.20
C GLY A 72 -14.42 11.88 -0.38
N ASN A 73 -15.23 10.92 -0.81
CA ASN A 73 -14.83 9.51 -0.97
C ASN A 73 -14.38 9.15 -2.39
N GLU A 74 -14.46 10.09 -3.34
CA GLU A 74 -14.13 9.85 -4.75
C GLU A 74 -12.62 10.01 -5.03
N GLY A 75 -11.91 10.71 -4.15
CA GLY A 75 -10.47 10.93 -4.27
C GLY A 75 -10.11 12.06 -5.22
N GLY A 76 -9.00 11.93 -5.92
CA GLY A 76 -8.51 12.97 -6.82
C GLY A 76 -7.16 12.66 -7.44
N GLN A 77 -6.81 13.44 -8.46
CA GLN A 77 -5.49 13.42 -9.08
C GLN A 77 -4.69 14.62 -8.57
N ILE A 78 -3.45 14.37 -8.15
CA ILE A 78 -2.52 15.38 -7.66
C ILE A 78 -1.11 15.10 -8.23
N GLU A 79 -0.22 16.07 -8.08
CA GLU A 79 1.22 15.90 -8.27
C GLU A 79 1.91 15.60 -6.93
N LEU A 80 3.05 14.89 -6.97
CA LEU A 80 3.85 14.61 -5.78
C LEU A 80 4.22 15.87 -4.98
N ARG A 81 4.51 16.99 -5.67
CA ARG A 81 4.77 18.30 -5.05
C ARG A 81 3.66 18.74 -4.09
N GLN A 82 2.41 18.37 -4.33
CA GLN A 82 1.30 18.78 -3.45
C GLN A 82 1.37 18.10 -2.08
N PHE A 83 1.93 16.88 -1.99
CA PHE A 83 2.24 16.28 -0.68
C PHE A 83 3.30 17.07 0.08
N LYS A 84 4.32 17.58 -0.62
CA LYS A 84 5.36 18.44 -0.03
C LYS A 84 4.77 19.73 0.51
N GLU A 85 3.95 20.42 -0.28
CA GLU A 85 3.30 21.69 0.12
C GLU A 85 2.34 21.48 1.30
N ALA A 86 1.62 20.36 1.32
CA ALA A 86 0.77 19.97 2.43
C ALA A 86 1.61 19.68 3.69
N ALA A 87 2.75 19.01 3.55
CA ALA A 87 3.69 18.77 4.65
C ALA A 87 4.26 20.08 5.22
N GLU A 88 4.72 20.99 4.35
CA GLU A 88 5.19 22.32 4.74
C GLU A 88 4.13 23.13 5.48
N THR A 89 2.86 23.00 5.08
CA THR A 89 1.74 23.62 5.77
C THR A 89 1.48 22.98 7.14
N ALA A 90 1.48 21.65 7.21
CA ALA A 90 1.28 20.94 8.47
C ALA A 90 2.41 21.19 9.49
N CYS A 91 3.67 21.29 9.03
CA CYS A 91 4.82 21.55 9.89
C CYS A 91 4.95 23.01 10.35
N ARG A 92 4.09 23.92 9.85
CA ARG A 92 4.01 25.31 10.35
C ARG A 92 3.04 25.47 11.52
N ARG A 93 2.23 24.45 11.81
CA ARG A 93 1.24 24.53 12.89
C ARG A 93 1.90 24.60 14.25
N GLY A 94 1.37 25.48 15.08
CA GLY A 94 1.79 25.61 16.47
C GLY A 94 1.08 24.61 17.38
N LYS A 95 1.55 24.53 18.62
CA LYS A 95 0.94 23.73 19.69
C LYS A 95 -0.57 23.97 19.83
N SER A 96 -0.99 25.24 19.97
CA SER A 96 -2.40 25.62 20.17
C SER A 96 -3.29 25.09 19.06
N GLU A 97 -2.89 25.27 17.79
CA GLU A 97 -3.69 24.81 16.64
C GLU A 97 -3.88 23.29 16.64
N ILE A 98 -2.85 22.54 17.03
CA ILE A 98 -2.92 21.08 17.12
C ILE A 98 -3.85 20.64 18.27
N GLU A 99 -3.76 21.31 19.42
CA GLU A 99 -4.59 21.02 20.60
C GLU A 99 -6.06 21.42 20.40
N ASP A 100 -6.30 22.57 19.76
CA ASP A 100 -7.63 23.14 19.52
C ASP A 100 -8.44 22.29 18.51
N ASP A 101 -7.78 21.68 17.52
CA ASP A 101 -8.45 20.77 16.57
C ASP A 101 -8.91 19.47 17.25
N GLY A 102 -8.11 18.93 18.16
CA GLY A 102 -8.43 17.73 18.95
C GLY A 102 -8.48 16.41 18.18
N SER A 103 -8.25 16.40 16.87
CA SER A 103 -8.19 15.14 16.11
C SER A 103 -6.93 14.34 16.45
N HIS A 104 -7.09 13.04 16.69
CA HIS A 104 -5.99 12.13 17.03
C HIS A 104 -4.85 12.09 15.98
N TRP A 105 -5.13 12.44 14.72
CA TRP A 105 -4.15 12.46 13.63
C TRP A 105 -3.42 13.80 13.47
N MET A 106 -3.94 14.89 14.05
CA MET A 106 -3.39 16.24 13.86
C MET A 106 -1.92 16.38 14.29
N PRO A 107 -1.48 15.80 15.43
CA PRO A 107 -0.09 15.89 15.88
C PRO A 107 0.91 15.20 14.93
N TRP A 108 0.42 14.21 14.17
CA TRP A 108 1.22 13.36 13.31
C TRP A 108 1.30 13.88 11.88
N GLN A 109 0.40 14.78 11.48
CA GLN A 109 0.21 15.16 10.09
C GLN A 109 1.49 15.71 9.42
N CYS A 110 2.30 16.49 10.14
CA CYS A 110 3.60 16.95 9.63
C CYS A 110 4.53 15.77 9.32
N LEU A 111 4.67 14.81 10.25
CA LEU A 111 5.52 13.63 10.07
C LEU A 111 4.98 12.73 8.96
N ASP A 112 3.68 12.43 8.98
CA ASP A 112 3.01 11.53 8.04
C ASP A 112 3.17 12.02 6.60
N LEU A 113 2.89 13.31 6.34
CA LEU A 113 2.99 13.87 4.99
C LEU A 113 4.45 14.02 4.54
N THR A 114 5.36 14.37 5.45
CA THR A 114 6.79 14.48 5.15
C THR A 114 7.38 13.10 4.82
N TYR A 115 7.00 12.07 5.58
CA TYR A 115 7.39 10.68 5.32
C TYR A 115 6.81 10.19 3.99
N ILE A 116 5.52 10.44 3.70
CA ILE A 116 4.91 10.10 2.42
C ILE A 116 5.67 10.76 1.26
N TYR A 117 5.94 12.06 1.35
CA TYR A 117 6.71 12.76 0.31
C TYR A 117 8.09 12.13 0.13
N SER A 118 8.83 11.91 1.22
CA SER A 118 10.18 11.34 1.15
C SER A 118 10.20 9.89 0.64
N LEU A 119 9.23 9.07 1.04
CA LEU A 119 9.09 7.70 0.53
C LEU A 119 8.90 7.68 -0.99
N LEU A 120 8.02 8.55 -1.50
CA LEU A 120 7.74 8.63 -2.93
C LEU A 120 8.89 9.27 -3.71
N ARG A 121 9.47 10.37 -3.19
CA ARG A 121 10.56 11.14 -3.81
C ARG A 121 11.90 10.41 -3.73
N ASP A 122 12.34 10.07 -2.53
CA ASP A 122 13.68 9.55 -2.25
C ASP A 122 13.72 8.01 -2.32
N GLY A 123 12.67 7.33 -1.85
CA GLY A 123 12.57 5.87 -1.88
C GLY A 123 12.28 5.35 -3.30
N TYR A 124 11.11 5.70 -3.85
CA TYR A 124 10.69 5.24 -5.17
C TYR A 124 11.32 6.03 -6.34
N GLN A 125 12.06 7.11 -6.07
CA GLN A 125 12.71 7.98 -7.06
C GLN A 125 11.75 8.71 -8.01
N PHE A 126 10.54 9.05 -7.55
CA PHE A 126 9.62 9.88 -8.33
C PHE A 126 10.04 11.35 -8.32
N GLU A 127 9.67 12.07 -9.38
CA GLU A 127 9.88 13.51 -9.47
C GLU A 127 8.67 14.28 -8.92
N ASP A 128 8.83 15.58 -8.68
CA ASP A 128 7.81 16.42 -8.04
C ASP A 128 6.53 16.57 -8.91
N ASP A 129 6.67 16.41 -10.22
CA ASP A 129 5.59 16.40 -11.22
C ASP A 129 4.97 15.01 -11.45
N GLN A 130 5.40 13.99 -10.70
CA GLN A 130 4.85 12.64 -10.80
C GLN A 130 3.34 12.65 -10.58
N PRO A 131 2.54 12.14 -11.55
CA PRO A 131 1.09 12.04 -11.38
C PRO A 131 0.71 10.98 -10.35
N ILE A 132 -0.10 11.37 -9.37
CA ILE A 132 -0.62 10.52 -8.31
C ILE A 132 -2.14 10.52 -8.35
N VAL A 133 -2.74 9.33 -8.26
CA VAL A 133 -4.18 9.15 -8.14
C VAL A 133 -4.50 8.63 -6.75
N LEU A 134 -5.14 9.45 -5.93
CA LEU A 134 -5.63 9.06 -4.61
C LEU A 134 -7.06 8.58 -4.75
N ALA A 135 -7.33 7.33 -4.36
CA ALA A 135 -8.68 6.78 -4.44
C ALA A 135 -9.00 5.95 -3.19
N LYS A 136 -10.23 6.10 -2.70
CA LYS A 136 -10.80 5.18 -1.69
C LYS A 136 -11.59 4.05 -2.35
N LYS A 137 -12.23 4.36 -3.47
CA LYS A 137 -13.05 3.45 -4.25
C LYS A 137 -12.76 3.60 -5.73
N ILE A 138 -12.78 2.49 -6.45
CA ILE A 138 -12.78 2.48 -7.91
C ILE A 138 -14.16 1.98 -8.35
N LYS A 139 -14.89 2.81 -9.10
CA LYS A 139 -16.26 2.50 -9.57
C LYS A 139 -17.20 2.04 -8.44
N GLY A 140 -17.12 2.68 -7.28
CA GLY A 140 -17.96 2.38 -6.12
C GLY A 140 -17.51 1.19 -5.26
N MET A 141 -16.50 0.44 -5.70
CA MET A 141 -15.91 -0.67 -4.93
C MET A 141 -14.69 -0.19 -4.17
N GLU A 142 -14.61 -0.53 -2.88
CA GLU A 142 -13.41 -0.33 -2.08
C GLU A 142 -12.27 -1.19 -2.62
N VAL A 143 -11.08 -0.62 -2.72
CA VAL A 143 -9.91 -1.34 -3.24
C VAL A 143 -9.25 -2.08 -2.08
N SER A 144 -9.18 -3.40 -2.19
CA SER A 144 -8.50 -4.23 -1.20
C SER A 144 -7.77 -5.39 -1.86
N TRP A 145 -6.72 -5.88 -1.19
CA TRP A 145 -5.97 -7.06 -1.62
C TRP A 145 -6.87 -8.31 -1.78
N GLY A 146 -7.96 -8.40 -1.01
CA GLY A 146 -8.91 -9.50 -1.07
C GLY A 146 -9.62 -9.63 -2.42
N GLN A 147 -9.82 -8.52 -3.14
CA GLN A 147 -10.40 -8.57 -4.49
C GLN A 147 -9.44 -9.21 -5.50
N GLY A 148 -8.15 -8.89 -5.40
CA GLY A 148 -7.11 -9.52 -6.22
C GLY A 148 -7.02 -11.02 -5.95
N LEU A 149 -7.07 -11.42 -4.68
CA LEU A 149 -7.10 -12.83 -4.29
C LEU A 149 -8.32 -13.55 -4.84
N ALA A 150 -9.53 -12.96 -4.73
CA ALA A 150 -10.75 -13.56 -5.26
C ALA A 150 -10.67 -13.76 -6.78
N PHE A 151 -10.14 -12.78 -7.51
CA PHE A 151 -9.94 -12.89 -8.95
C PHE A 151 -8.94 -13.99 -9.32
N ALA A 152 -7.80 -14.05 -8.64
CA ALA A 152 -6.80 -15.10 -8.86
C ALA A 152 -7.38 -16.50 -8.63
N THR A 153 -8.11 -16.69 -7.52
CA THR A 153 -8.76 -17.96 -7.20
C THR A 153 -9.83 -18.34 -8.23
N ALA A 154 -10.64 -17.38 -8.68
CA ALA A 154 -11.65 -17.63 -9.71
C ALA A 154 -11.03 -18.01 -11.06
N ASN A 155 -9.92 -17.36 -11.43
CA ASN A 155 -9.17 -17.70 -12.64
C ASN A 155 -8.61 -19.13 -12.57
N GLU A 156 -7.98 -19.51 -11.46
CA GLU A 156 -7.47 -20.87 -11.24
C GLU A 156 -8.59 -21.92 -11.32
N PHE A 157 -9.75 -21.63 -10.74
CA PHE A 157 -10.91 -22.51 -10.83
C PHE A 157 -11.36 -22.72 -12.28
N GLN A 158 -11.44 -21.64 -13.08
CA GLN A 158 -11.83 -21.72 -14.49
C GLN A 158 -10.83 -22.50 -15.33
N LEU A 159 -9.52 -22.29 -15.11
CA LEU A 159 -8.46 -23.05 -15.77
C LEU A 159 -8.56 -24.55 -15.44
N THR A 160 -8.78 -24.88 -14.16
CA THR A 160 -8.95 -26.25 -13.70
C THR A 160 -10.19 -26.91 -14.31
N GLU A 161 -11.33 -26.20 -14.30
CA GLU A 161 -12.57 -26.69 -14.91
C GLU A 161 -12.41 -26.93 -16.43
N GLY A 162 -11.70 -26.03 -17.12
CA GLY A 162 -11.37 -26.18 -18.53
C GLY A 162 -10.48 -27.39 -18.82
N ALA A 163 -9.44 -27.61 -18.00
CA ALA A 163 -8.58 -28.78 -18.10
C ALA A 163 -9.35 -30.08 -17.87
N ILE A 164 -10.22 -30.14 -16.85
CA ILE A 164 -11.10 -31.30 -16.59
C ILE A 164 -11.99 -31.59 -17.80
N LYS A 165 -12.66 -30.58 -18.35
CA LYS A 165 -13.53 -30.74 -19.54
C LYS A 165 -12.74 -31.19 -20.77
N SER A 166 -11.52 -30.68 -20.96
CA SER A 166 -10.63 -31.11 -22.04
C SER A 166 -10.27 -32.59 -21.90
N VAL A 167 -9.88 -33.04 -20.70
CA VAL A 167 -9.57 -34.45 -20.44
C VAL A 167 -10.79 -35.31 -20.71
N LEU A 168 -11.95 -34.98 -20.12
CA LEU A 168 -13.21 -35.71 -20.32
C LEU A 168 -13.60 -35.85 -21.80
N ASN A 169 -13.34 -34.82 -22.62
CA ASN A 169 -13.62 -34.85 -24.06
C ASN A 169 -12.54 -35.57 -24.89
N SER A 170 -11.29 -35.61 -24.41
CA SER A 170 -10.15 -36.24 -25.11
C SER A 170 -10.11 -37.75 -24.85
N THR A 171 -10.53 -38.18 -23.66
CA THR A 171 -10.64 -39.58 -23.26
C THR A 171 -12.09 -40.05 -23.35
N ALA A 172 -12.63 -40.03 -24.58
CA ALA A 172 -13.70 -40.95 -24.97
C ALA A 172 -13.15 -42.39 -25.13
N ASP A 173 -12.26 -42.81 -24.23
CA ASP A 173 -11.76 -44.17 -24.16
C ASP A 173 -12.78 -44.99 -23.38
N GLN A 174 -13.33 -46.04 -23.98
CA GLN A 174 -14.59 -46.68 -23.57
C GLN A 174 -14.57 -47.35 -22.17
N ASN A 175 -13.44 -47.33 -21.45
CA ASN A 175 -13.24 -48.10 -20.22
C ASN A 175 -12.81 -47.30 -18.96
N SER A 176 -12.51 -46.01 -19.04
CA SER A 176 -12.11 -45.22 -17.85
C SER A 176 -13.31 -44.53 -17.20
N THR A 177 -13.45 -44.59 -15.88
CA THR A 177 -14.52 -43.85 -15.19
C THR A 177 -14.16 -42.38 -15.02
N VAL A 178 -15.19 -41.52 -14.87
CA VAL A 178 -15.01 -40.09 -14.58
C VAL A 178 -14.18 -39.86 -13.30
N VAL A 179 -14.28 -40.77 -12.33
CA VAL A 179 -13.52 -40.69 -11.07
C VAL A 179 -12.03 -40.96 -11.31
N ASP A 180 -11.69 -41.96 -12.12
CA ASP A 180 -10.30 -42.26 -12.46
C ASP A 180 -9.63 -41.08 -13.18
N GLN A 181 -10.36 -40.44 -14.10
CA GLN A 181 -9.88 -39.27 -14.85
C GLN A 181 -9.66 -38.05 -13.94
N ILE A 182 -10.52 -37.84 -12.95
CA ILE A 182 -10.34 -36.78 -11.95
C ILE A 182 -9.14 -37.11 -11.05
N PHE A 183 -8.99 -38.36 -10.62
CA PHE A 183 -7.86 -38.78 -9.79
C PHE A 183 -6.53 -38.59 -10.51
N ASP A 184 -6.41 -38.97 -11.78
CA ASP A 184 -5.20 -38.78 -12.58
C ASP A 184 -4.84 -37.31 -12.77
N LEU A 185 -5.85 -36.45 -13.03
CA LEU A 185 -5.63 -35.01 -13.12
C LEU A 185 -5.13 -34.44 -11.79
N VAL A 186 -5.78 -34.80 -10.68
CA VAL A 186 -5.40 -34.33 -9.34
C VAL A 186 -4.00 -34.83 -8.98
N TYR A 187 -3.66 -36.09 -9.28
CA TYR A 187 -2.34 -36.66 -9.03
C TYR A 187 -1.25 -36.01 -9.88
N SER A 188 -1.49 -35.77 -11.17
CA SER A 188 -0.52 -35.11 -12.04
C SER A 188 -0.29 -33.65 -11.61
N GLY A 189 -1.36 -32.91 -11.30
CA GLY A 189 -1.27 -31.53 -10.84
C GLY A 189 -0.60 -31.41 -9.47
N THR A 190 -0.93 -32.27 -8.51
CA THR A 190 -0.27 -32.28 -7.20
C THR A 190 1.20 -32.65 -7.31
N ASN A 191 1.57 -33.64 -8.12
CA ASN A 191 2.99 -33.97 -8.34
C ASN A 191 3.77 -32.80 -8.96
N GLN A 192 3.16 -32.07 -9.91
CA GLN A 192 3.79 -30.93 -10.55
C GLN A 192 3.99 -29.75 -9.58
N VAL A 193 3.01 -29.50 -8.70
CA VAL A 193 3.12 -28.49 -7.63
C VAL A 193 4.16 -28.90 -6.59
N LEU A 194 4.12 -30.15 -6.13
CA LEU A 194 5.05 -30.66 -5.12
C LEU A 194 6.49 -30.73 -5.65
N SER A 195 6.71 -31.02 -6.94
CA SER A 195 8.03 -30.93 -7.56
C SER A 195 8.49 -29.49 -7.73
N TYR A 196 7.59 -28.56 -8.10
CA TYR A 196 7.91 -27.13 -8.19
C TYR A 196 8.42 -26.56 -6.86
N PHE A 197 7.87 -27.05 -5.74
CA PHE A 197 8.32 -26.69 -4.40
C PHE A 197 9.44 -27.59 -3.84
N ASN A 198 10.02 -28.51 -4.63
CA ASN A 198 11.04 -29.49 -4.19
C ASN A 198 10.64 -30.31 -2.95
N ILE A 199 9.35 -30.57 -2.76
CA ILE A 199 8.84 -31.35 -1.62
C ILE A 199 9.00 -32.86 -1.89
N ILE A 200 9.00 -33.25 -3.16
CA ILE A 200 9.24 -34.61 -3.63
C ILE A 200 10.30 -34.58 -4.73
N SER A 201 11.21 -35.56 -4.73
CA SER A 201 12.04 -35.84 -5.91
C SER A 201 11.24 -36.76 -6.82
N VAL A 202 11.08 -36.34 -8.08
CA VAL A 202 10.60 -37.19 -9.17
C VAL A 202 11.79 -37.91 -9.78
#